data_AF-A0A133V5J9-F1
#
_entry.id   AF-A0A133V5J9-F1
#
_cell.length_a   1.000
_cell.length_b   1.000
_cell.length_c   1.000
_cell.angle_alpha   90.00
_cell.angle_beta   90.00
_cell.angle_gamma   90.00
#
_symmetry.space_group_name_H-M   'P 1'
#
loop_
_entity.id
_entity.type
_entity.pdbx_description
1 polymer ?
#
loop_
_entity_poly.entity_id
_entity_poly.type
_entity_poly.pdbx_seq_one_letter_code
_entity_poly.pdbx_strand_id
1 'polypeptide(L)'
;MSSRTSDGPLVILKGETHSSLEDLEEEKDLMNQDIDVLVLEGSKTDKMNTTLANSWHVTTFRLFLWIFDNIWLSKEALTELASLQSAEIEFTRESNIEIFENSPLYMKATASISSYILFVFGIGLGIGVPIISSSFIGGFGIFCLSILTPVLVLRIVNMRIVSGDKNRDQIMAGKINEFIDGNARKILAIVGQGHLAGVKKRIRGGTKVKVRKAKSSAVRSTVKFFPQLIKSLLALFSLYILFIIFVTSVTLIL
;
A
#
# COMPACT_ATOMS: atom_id res chain seq x y z
N MET A 1 -43.71 4.29 3.90
CA MET A 1 -42.92 4.71 5.08
C MET A 1 -42.37 3.45 5.74
N SER A 2 -41.12 3.10 5.44
CA SER A 2 -40.47 1.90 5.97
C SER A 2 -39.88 2.21 7.34
N SER A 3 -40.14 1.33 8.31
CA SER A 3 -39.71 1.43 9.70
C SER A 3 -38.19 1.54 9.81
N ARG A 4 -37.70 2.70 10.24
CA ARG A 4 -36.31 2.86 10.70
C ARG A 4 -36.09 1.91 11.89
N THR A 5 -35.30 0.86 11.67
CA THR A 5 -34.78 0.04 12.76
C THR A 5 -33.89 0.92 13.64
N SER A 6 -34.11 0.88 14.95
CA SER A 6 -33.47 1.65 16.03
C SER A 6 -31.97 1.40 16.23
N ASP A 7 -31.33 0.66 15.33
CA ASP A 7 -29.90 0.37 15.41
C ASP A 7 -29.18 1.43 14.55
N GLY A 8 -28.32 2.22 15.16
CA GLY A 8 -27.45 3.17 14.45
C GLY A 8 -26.58 2.50 13.38
N PRO A 9 -25.82 3.28 12.60
CA PRO A 9 -25.04 2.78 11.47
C PRO A 9 -24.15 1.59 11.85
N LEU A 10 -24.16 0.56 11.00
CA LEU A 10 -23.35 -0.64 11.13
C LEU A 10 -22.10 -0.51 10.28
N VAL A 11 -20.93 -0.48 10.93
CA VAL A 11 -19.63 -0.57 10.26
C VAL A 11 -19.09 -1.98 10.38
N ILE A 12 -18.89 -2.66 9.25
CA ILE A 12 -18.12 -3.89 9.17
C ILE A 12 -16.68 -3.48 8.84
N LEU A 13 -15.80 -3.53 9.84
CA LEU A 13 -14.39 -3.21 9.67
C LEU A 13 -13.60 -4.51 9.50
N LYS A 14 -13.19 -4.81 8.26
CA LYS A 14 -12.45 -6.02 7.86
C LYS A 14 -10.97 -5.72 7.70
N GLY A 15 -10.14 -6.44 8.44
CA GLY A 15 -8.69 -6.47 8.31
C GLY A 15 -8.26 -7.43 7.21
N GLU A 16 -7.31 -7.07 6.36
CA GLU A 16 -6.83 -7.92 5.26
C GLU A 16 -5.31 -8.11 5.22
N THR A 17 -4.92 -9.19 4.54
CA THR A 17 -3.58 -9.36 3.96
C THR A 17 -3.73 -9.23 2.44
N HIS A 18 -3.12 -8.22 1.83
CA HIS A 18 -3.32 -7.91 0.40
C HIS A 18 -3.04 -9.07 -0.58
N SER A 19 -2.28 -10.09 -0.18
CA SER A 19 -1.95 -11.27 -1.00
C SER A 19 -2.82 -12.51 -0.68
N SER A 20 -3.85 -12.38 0.15
CA SER A 20 -4.64 -13.50 0.65
C SER A 20 -5.94 -13.71 -0.10
N LEU A 21 -6.04 -14.85 -0.80
CA LEU A 21 -7.28 -15.28 -1.46
C LEU A 21 -8.40 -15.55 -0.44
N GLU A 22 -8.06 -16.10 0.73
CA GLU A 22 -9.02 -16.41 1.80
C GLU A 22 -9.66 -15.13 2.35
N ASP A 23 -8.90 -14.02 2.38
CA ASP A 23 -9.42 -12.71 2.74
C ASP A 23 -10.30 -12.13 1.64
N LEU A 24 -9.88 -12.23 0.37
CA LEU A 24 -10.66 -11.77 -0.78
C LEU A 24 -12.01 -12.52 -0.91
N GLU A 25 -12.02 -13.83 -0.65
CA GLU A 25 -13.25 -14.63 -0.64
C GLU A 25 -14.20 -14.18 0.49
N GLU A 26 -13.69 -13.96 1.70
CA GLU A 26 -14.52 -13.41 2.79
C GLU A 26 -15.06 -12.02 2.45
N GLU A 27 -14.24 -11.16 1.84
CA GLU A 27 -14.66 -9.82 1.43
C GLU A 27 -15.81 -9.90 0.43
N LYS A 28 -15.75 -10.81 -0.55
CA LYS A 28 -16.86 -11.08 -1.47
C LYS A 28 -18.11 -11.59 -0.74
N ASP A 29 -17.95 -12.46 0.27
CA ASP A 29 -19.07 -12.92 1.09
C ASP A 29 -19.71 -11.78 1.90
N LEU A 30 -18.90 -10.81 2.35
CA LEU A 30 -19.39 -9.63 3.07
C LEU A 30 -20.13 -8.67 2.12
N MET A 31 -19.68 -8.56 0.87
CA MET A 31 -20.38 -7.79 -0.18
C MET A 31 -21.79 -8.32 -0.42
N ASN A 32 -22.05 -9.63 -0.24
CA ASN A 32 -23.38 -10.22 -0.46
C ASN A 32 -24.44 -9.83 0.60
N GLN A 33 -24.11 -8.94 1.53
CA GLN A 33 -24.99 -8.58 2.64
C GLN A 33 -25.68 -7.22 2.47
N ASP A 34 -25.83 -6.72 1.24
CA ASP A 34 -26.48 -5.44 0.91
C ASP A 34 -25.88 -4.25 1.68
N ILE A 35 -24.76 -3.73 1.15
CA ILE A 35 -24.03 -2.61 1.75
C ILE A 35 -24.40 -1.30 1.05
N ASP A 36 -24.43 -0.20 1.80
CA ASP A 36 -24.64 1.13 1.20
C ASP A 36 -23.31 1.71 0.70
N VAL A 37 -22.20 1.42 1.40
CA VAL A 37 -20.88 1.97 1.12
C VAL A 37 -19.78 0.94 1.27
N LEU A 38 -18.88 0.89 0.30
CA LEU A 38 -17.61 0.16 0.32
C LEU A 38 -16.44 1.15 0.47
N VAL A 39 -15.70 1.05 1.57
CA VAL A 39 -14.46 1.82 1.78
C VAL A 39 -13.24 0.89 1.60
N LEU A 40 -12.35 1.24 0.67
CA LEU A 40 -11.15 0.45 0.34
C LEU A 40 -9.84 1.16 0.72
N GLU A 41 -8.95 0.45 1.40
CA GLU A 41 -7.55 0.87 1.50
C GLU A 41 -6.88 0.81 0.12
N GLY A 42 -6.49 1.97 -0.42
CA GLY A 42 -6.03 2.04 -1.80
C GLY A 42 -5.92 3.48 -2.27
N SER A 43 -5.65 3.65 -3.56
CA SER A 43 -5.74 4.94 -4.25
C SER A 43 -6.79 4.85 -5.33
N LYS A 44 -7.56 5.91 -5.52
CA LYS A 44 -8.52 6.05 -6.62
C LYS A 44 -7.84 6.12 -7.98
N THR A 45 -6.66 6.75 -8.03
CA THR A 45 -5.85 6.82 -9.25
C THR A 45 -4.37 6.46 -9.00
N ASP A 46 -3.75 5.86 -10.01
CA ASP A 46 -2.32 5.59 -10.04
C ASP A 46 -1.49 6.80 -10.48
N LYS A 47 -2.12 7.91 -10.86
CA LYS A 47 -1.43 9.14 -11.24
C LYS A 47 -0.62 9.67 -10.06
N MET A 48 0.65 9.98 -10.31
CA MET A 48 1.55 10.57 -9.30
C MET A 48 2.14 11.86 -9.84
N ASN A 49 1.80 12.98 -9.20
CA ASN A 49 2.36 14.29 -9.54
C ASN A 49 3.86 14.30 -9.25
N THR A 50 4.64 14.54 -10.30
CA THR A 50 6.10 14.50 -10.22
C THR A 50 6.65 15.92 -10.39
N THR A 51 7.46 16.33 -9.43
CA THR A 51 8.28 17.54 -9.43
C THR A 51 9.75 17.13 -9.43
N LEU A 52 10.65 18.04 -9.76
CA LEU A 52 12.08 17.75 -9.70
C LEU A 52 12.54 17.33 -8.28
N ALA A 53 11.93 17.91 -7.25
CA ALA A 53 12.28 17.65 -5.85
C ALA A 53 11.79 16.29 -5.31
N ASN A 54 10.79 15.66 -5.94
CA ASN A 54 10.25 14.37 -5.50
C ASN A 54 10.40 13.25 -6.55
N SER A 55 11.01 13.54 -7.72
CA SER A 55 11.15 12.58 -8.83
C SER A 55 11.84 11.27 -8.41
N TRP A 56 12.89 11.35 -7.59
CA TRP A 56 13.59 10.19 -7.06
C TRP A 56 12.70 9.34 -6.16
N HIS A 57 11.96 9.99 -5.26
CA HIS A 57 11.02 9.30 -4.39
C HIS A 57 9.90 8.63 -5.20
N VAL A 58 9.28 9.37 -6.14
CA VAL A 58 8.25 8.83 -7.05
C VAL A 58 8.78 7.63 -7.83
N THR A 59 10.04 7.67 -8.29
CA THR A 59 10.68 6.56 -9.01
C THR A 59 10.83 5.33 -8.11
N THR A 60 11.38 5.48 -6.91
CA THR A 60 11.48 4.37 -5.94
C THR A 60 10.11 3.80 -5.58
N PHE A 61 9.09 4.66 -5.46
CA PHE A 61 7.72 4.26 -5.17
C PHE A 61 7.08 3.49 -6.34
N ARG A 62 7.33 3.89 -7.59
CA ARG A 62 6.88 3.15 -8.77
C ARG A 62 7.53 1.77 -8.87
N LEU A 63 8.83 1.68 -8.60
CA LEU A 63 9.52 0.38 -8.56
C LEU A 63 8.98 -0.50 -7.43
N PHE A 64 8.71 0.09 -6.26
CA PHE A 64 8.04 -0.60 -5.17
C PHE A 64 6.66 -1.14 -5.61
N LEU A 65 5.80 -0.30 -6.19
CA LEU A 65 4.49 -0.76 -6.68
C LEU A 65 4.63 -1.83 -7.76
N TRP A 66 5.55 -1.69 -8.70
CA TRP A 66 5.78 -2.71 -9.72
C TRP A 66 6.15 -4.07 -9.10
N ILE A 67 6.94 -4.10 -8.02
CA ILE A 67 7.22 -5.36 -7.29
C ILE A 67 5.95 -5.92 -6.63
N PHE A 68 5.21 -5.06 -5.94
CA PHE A 68 4.12 -5.48 -5.05
C PHE A 68 2.76 -5.64 -5.73
N ASP A 69 2.44 -4.93 -6.81
CA ASP A 69 1.23 -5.10 -7.61
C ASP A 69 1.19 -6.47 -8.27
N ASN A 70 2.35 -7.04 -8.56
CA ASN A 70 2.45 -8.43 -8.98
C ASN A 70 2.04 -9.41 -7.86
N ILE A 71 2.14 -9.01 -6.59
CA ILE A 71 1.94 -9.86 -5.41
C ILE A 71 0.55 -9.64 -4.79
N TRP A 72 0.03 -8.42 -4.88
CA TRP A 72 -1.25 -8.03 -4.31
C TRP A 72 -2.40 -8.45 -5.21
N LEU A 73 -3.47 -8.92 -4.57
CA LEU A 73 -4.69 -9.28 -5.27
C LEU A 73 -5.48 -8.02 -5.62
N SER A 74 -5.94 -7.96 -6.86
CA SER A 74 -6.82 -6.88 -7.31
C SER A 74 -8.12 -6.86 -6.50
N LYS A 75 -8.58 -5.65 -6.17
CA LYS A 75 -9.87 -5.38 -5.52
C LYS A 75 -10.99 -5.04 -6.51
N GLU A 76 -10.71 -5.14 -7.81
CA GLU A 76 -11.65 -4.84 -8.89
C GLU A 76 -12.96 -5.62 -8.75
N ALA A 77 -12.88 -6.91 -8.40
CA ALA A 77 -14.07 -7.73 -8.16
C ALA A 77 -14.97 -7.18 -7.03
N LEU A 78 -14.40 -6.53 -6.01
CA LEU A 78 -15.20 -5.90 -4.95
C LEU A 78 -15.86 -4.61 -5.44
N THR A 79 -15.15 -3.82 -6.24
CA THR A 79 -15.70 -2.60 -6.84
C THR A 79 -16.80 -2.89 -7.86
N GLU A 80 -16.67 -3.97 -8.62
CA GLU A 80 -17.71 -4.47 -9.52
C GLU A 80 -18.95 -4.90 -8.72
N LEU A 81 -18.78 -5.70 -7.66
CA LEU A 81 -19.88 -6.11 -6.79
C LEU A 81 -20.57 -4.91 -6.11
N ALA A 82 -19.81 -3.88 -5.71
CA ALA A 82 -20.36 -2.66 -5.15
C ALA A 82 -21.20 -1.90 -6.18
N SER A 83 -20.68 -1.78 -7.41
CA SER A 83 -21.37 -1.11 -8.52
C SER A 83 -22.67 -1.82 -8.89
N LEU A 84 -22.68 -3.15 -8.89
CA LEU A 84 -23.89 -3.96 -9.11
C LEU A 84 -24.98 -3.74 -8.05
N GLN A 85 -24.58 -3.38 -6.82
CA GLN A 85 -25.49 -3.08 -5.71
C GLN A 85 -25.87 -1.59 -5.64
N SER A 86 -25.38 -0.75 -6.56
CA SER A 86 -25.44 0.72 -6.44
C SER A 86 -24.83 1.25 -5.12
N ALA A 87 -23.87 0.51 -4.54
CA ALA A 87 -23.16 0.94 -3.35
C ALA A 87 -22.13 2.01 -3.71
N GLU A 88 -21.97 3.01 -2.84
CA GLU A 88 -20.93 4.03 -3.01
C GLU A 88 -19.55 3.42 -2.74
N ILE A 89 -18.58 3.74 -3.58
CA ILE A 89 -17.21 3.22 -3.48
C ILE A 89 -16.30 4.37 -3.12
N GLU A 90 -15.61 4.25 -1.98
CA GLU A 90 -14.65 5.24 -1.52
C GLU A 90 -13.27 4.63 -1.33
N PHE A 91 -12.25 5.30 -1.88
CA PHE A 91 -10.86 4.96 -1.64
C PHE A 91 -10.26 5.85 -0.56
N THR A 92 -9.42 5.26 0.28
CA THR A 92 -8.75 5.99 1.37
C THR A 92 -7.66 6.97 0.91
N ARG A 93 -7.37 7.04 -0.40
CA ARG A 93 -6.48 8.02 -1.04
C ARG A 93 -7.03 8.40 -2.41
N GLU A 94 -6.84 9.66 -2.79
CA GLU A 94 -6.99 10.09 -4.17
C GLU A 94 -5.88 9.49 -5.04
N SER A 95 -4.64 9.56 -4.57
CA SER A 95 -3.49 9.10 -5.35
C SER A 95 -2.51 8.27 -4.53
N ASN A 96 -1.69 7.50 -5.24
CA ASN A 96 -0.63 6.73 -4.60
C ASN A 96 0.44 7.61 -3.93
N ILE A 97 0.70 8.81 -4.48
CA ILE A 97 1.69 9.77 -3.94
C ILE A 97 1.16 10.52 -2.70
N GLU A 98 -0.13 10.43 -2.42
CA GLU A 98 -0.76 11.09 -1.28
C GLU A 98 -0.10 10.70 0.07
N ILE A 99 0.44 9.48 0.18
CA ILE A 99 1.22 9.06 1.35
C ILE A 99 2.40 10.02 1.59
N PHE A 100 3.11 10.41 0.52
CA PHE A 100 4.18 11.38 0.59
C PHE A 100 3.63 12.80 0.77
N GLU A 101 2.59 13.19 0.02
CA GLU A 101 2.03 14.55 0.05
C GLU A 101 1.40 14.93 1.41
N ASN A 102 0.78 13.98 2.10
CA ASN A 102 0.19 14.21 3.42
C ASN A 102 1.22 14.16 4.56
N SER A 103 2.47 13.77 4.28
CA SER A 103 3.52 13.74 5.29
C SER A 103 3.92 15.16 5.74
N PRO A 104 4.35 15.35 7.00
CA PRO A 104 5.02 16.57 7.43
C PRO A 104 6.22 16.96 6.53
N LEU A 105 6.51 18.25 6.39
CA LEU A 105 7.56 18.74 5.47
C LEU A 105 8.93 18.11 5.76
N TYR A 106 9.30 17.98 7.03
CA TYR A 106 10.57 17.35 7.42
C TYR A 106 10.63 15.88 6.97
N MET A 107 9.52 15.14 7.00
CA MET A 107 9.47 13.77 6.50
C MET A 107 9.55 13.71 4.99
N LYS A 108 8.91 14.65 4.27
CA LYS A 108 9.06 14.75 2.81
C LYS A 108 10.53 14.98 2.44
N ALA A 109 11.19 15.91 3.12
CA ALA A 109 12.60 16.20 2.91
C ALA A 109 13.47 14.98 3.22
N THR A 110 13.29 14.34 4.38
CA THR A 110 14.04 13.13 4.75
C THR A 110 13.77 11.98 3.78
N ALA A 111 12.53 11.76 3.35
CA ALA A 111 12.19 10.70 2.40
C ALA A 111 12.78 10.99 1.02
N SER A 112 12.71 12.22 0.51
CA SER A 112 13.35 12.60 -0.76
C SER A 112 14.87 12.47 -0.70
N ILE A 113 15.51 12.99 0.36
CA ILE A 113 16.96 12.93 0.55
C ILE A 113 17.43 11.49 0.72
N SER A 114 16.77 10.70 1.58
CA SER A 114 17.11 9.29 1.77
C SER A 114 16.84 8.47 0.52
N SER A 115 15.76 8.74 -0.22
CA SER A 115 15.52 8.09 -1.52
C SER A 115 16.65 8.43 -2.49
N TYR A 116 17.06 9.70 -2.59
CA TYR A 116 18.18 10.10 -3.45
C TYR A 116 19.49 9.43 -3.03
N ILE A 117 19.88 9.54 -1.76
CA ILE A 117 21.11 8.96 -1.23
C ILE A 117 21.09 7.44 -1.41
N LEU A 118 20.06 6.76 -0.91
CA LEU A 118 19.98 5.31 -1.00
C LEU A 118 19.92 4.84 -2.45
N PHE A 119 19.16 5.51 -3.32
CA PHE A 119 19.07 5.10 -4.72
C PHE A 119 20.38 5.33 -5.45
N VAL A 120 21.00 6.52 -5.36
CA VAL A 120 22.27 6.82 -6.06
C VAL A 120 23.43 6.01 -5.47
N PHE A 121 23.63 6.05 -4.15
CA PHE A 121 24.70 5.28 -3.51
C PHE A 121 24.43 3.78 -3.57
N GLY A 122 23.18 3.34 -3.43
CA GLY A 122 22.82 1.92 -3.50
C GLY A 122 22.95 1.36 -4.91
N ILE A 123 22.67 2.14 -5.95
CA ILE A 123 23.02 1.77 -7.33
C ILE A 123 24.54 1.72 -7.49
N GLY A 124 25.26 2.76 -7.04
CA GLY A 124 26.72 2.82 -7.15
C GLY A 124 27.42 1.66 -6.44
N LEU A 125 27.07 1.38 -5.19
CA LEU A 125 27.55 0.24 -4.42
C LEU A 125 27.04 -1.08 -5.02
N GLY A 126 25.80 -1.10 -5.51
CA GLY A 126 25.23 -2.23 -6.22
C GLY A 126 26.06 -2.61 -7.46
N ILE A 127 26.62 -1.65 -8.18
CA ILE A 127 27.55 -1.90 -9.30
C ILE A 127 28.96 -2.25 -8.78
N GLY A 128 29.45 -1.50 -7.80
CA GLY A 128 30.83 -1.62 -7.30
C GLY A 128 31.12 -2.94 -6.60
N VAL A 129 30.16 -3.50 -5.85
CA VAL A 129 30.33 -4.77 -5.13
C VAL A 129 30.64 -5.94 -6.08
N PRO A 130 29.89 -6.17 -7.18
CA PRO A 130 30.25 -7.15 -8.19
C PRO A 130 31.62 -6.93 -8.81
N ILE A 131 32.03 -5.67 -9.04
CA ILE A 131 33.32 -5.35 -9.65
C ILE A 131 34.48 -5.68 -8.70
N ILE A 132 34.36 -5.30 -7.42
CA ILE A 132 35.44 -5.43 -6.43
C ILE A 132 35.50 -6.84 -5.83
N SER A 133 34.35 -7.44 -5.56
CA SER A 133 34.23 -8.69 -4.78
C SER A 133 33.65 -9.86 -5.57
N SER A 134 33.30 -9.67 -6.85
CA SER A 134 32.60 -10.66 -7.68
C SER A 134 31.24 -11.13 -7.11
N SER A 135 30.72 -10.44 -6.09
CA SER A 135 29.46 -10.78 -5.42
C SER A 135 28.26 -10.11 -6.08
N PHE A 136 27.76 -10.71 -7.15
CA PHE A 136 26.54 -10.25 -7.83
C PHE A 136 25.31 -10.28 -6.92
N ILE A 137 25.19 -11.30 -6.06
CA ILE A 137 24.08 -11.43 -5.12
C ILE A 137 24.15 -10.32 -4.06
N GLY A 138 25.35 -10.01 -3.54
CA GLY A 138 25.54 -8.94 -2.57
C GLY A 138 25.19 -7.57 -3.15
N GLY A 139 25.67 -7.27 -4.36
CA GLY A 139 25.34 -6.03 -5.06
C GLY A 139 23.85 -5.90 -5.37
N PHE A 140 23.21 -6.99 -5.82
CA PHE A 140 21.77 -7.00 -6.04
C PHE A 140 20.96 -6.80 -4.76
N GLY A 141 21.38 -7.41 -3.65
CA GLY A 141 20.75 -7.20 -2.35
C GLY A 141 20.76 -5.73 -1.92
N ILE A 142 21.90 -5.04 -2.09
CA ILE A 142 22.03 -3.60 -1.81
C ILE A 142 21.10 -2.79 -2.73
N PHE A 143 21.04 -3.14 -4.02
CA PHE A 143 20.14 -2.50 -4.97
C PHE A 143 18.66 -2.68 -4.60
N CYS A 144 18.23 -3.88 -4.17
CA CYS A 144 16.86 -4.07 -3.71
C CYS A 144 16.56 -3.26 -2.44
N LEU A 145 17.50 -3.23 -1.48
CA LEU A 145 17.34 -2.48 -0.24
C LEU A 145 17.23 -0.98 -0.49
N SER A 146 17.94 -0.43 -1.48
CA SER A 146 17.84 1.00 -1.80
C SER A 146 16.48 1.41 -2.37
N ILE A 147 15.79 0.51 -3.06
CA ILE A 147 14.44 0.73 -3.57
C ILE A 147 13.41 0.60 -2.43
N LEU A 148 13.53 -0.47 -1.63
CA LEU A 148 12.51 -0.82 -0.64
C LEU A 148 12.53 0.08 0.60
N THR A 149 13.73 0.41 1.10
CA THR A 149 13.90 1.09 2.39
C THR A 149 13.21 2.45 2.46
N PRO A 150 13.40 3.38 1.50
CA PRO A 150 12.79 4.71 1.58
C PRO A 150 11.26 4.65 1.63
N VAL A 151 10.65 3.75 0.84
CA VAL A 151 9.20 3.60 0.75
C VAL A 151 8.64 2.96 2.03
N LEU A 152 9.27 1.91 2.53
CA LEU A 152 8.83 1.21 3.74
C LEU A 152 8.95 2.09 4.99
N VAL A 153 10.05 2.82 5.13
CA VAL A 153 10.25 3.77 6.23
C VAL A 153 9.13 4.81 6.23
N LEU A 154 8.84 5.43 5.08
CA LEU A 154 7.77 6.42 4.99
C LEU A 154 6.40 5.85 5.38
N ARG A 155 6.07 4.65 4.90
CA ARG A 155 4.82 3.94 5.26
C ARG A 155 4.73 3.67 6.77
N ILE A 156 5.82 3.20 7.39
CA ILE A 156 5.86 2.92 8.83
C ILE A 156 5.70 4.21 9.65
N VAL A 157 6.41 5.27 9.28
CA VAL A 157 6.37 6.55 10.01
C VAL A 157 4.97 7.16 9.93
N ASN A 158 4.34 7.18 8.75
CA ASN A 158 2.97 7.71 8.58
C ASN A 158 1.90 6.91 9.35
N MET A 159 2.12 5.60 9.52
CA MET A 159 1.21 4.76 10.30
C MET A 159 1.41 4.91 11.81
N ARG A 160 2.67 4.88 12.29
CA ARG A 160 2.96 4.70 13.72
C ARG A 160 3.40 5.96 14.45
N ILE A 161 4.05 6.90 13.75
CA ILE A 161 4.74 8.02 14.38
C ILE A 161 3.97 9.32 14.17
N VAL A 162 3.46 9.54 12.96
CA VAL A 162 2.68 10.74 12.67
C VAL A 162 1.37 10.69 13.46
N SER A 163 1.09 11.75 14.22
CA SER A 163 -0.13 11.94 14.99
C SER A 163 -1.09 12.93 14.31
N GLY A 164 -2.34 12.99 14.79
CA GLY A 164 -3.35 13.94 14.29
C GLY A 164 -3.82 13.61 12.88
N ASP A 165 -4.20 14.65 12.11
CA ASP A 165 -4.88 14.54 10.81
C ASP A 165 -4.00 13.96 9.69
N LYS A 166 -2.71 13.78 9.96
CA LYS A 166 -1.76 13.17 9.04
C LYS A 166 -1.51 11.68 9.33
N ASN A 167 -2.05 11.16 10.45
CA ASN A 167 -1.96 9.75 10.79
C ASN A 167 -2.82 8.92 9.83
N ARG A 168 -2.27 7.83 9.30
CA ARG A 168 -2.98 7.02 8.29
C ARG A 168 -4.28 6.41 8.81
N ASP A 169 -4.30 5.94 10.05
CA ASP A 169 -5.50 5.36 10.65
C ASP A 169 -6.58 6.42 10.90
N GLN A 170 -6.17 7.65 11.22
CA GLN A 170 -7.07 8.80 11.41
C GLN A 170 -7.74 9.18 10.09
N ILE A 171 -6.99 9.24 9.00
CA ILE A 171 -7.53 9.55 7.66
C ILE A 171 -8.55 8.48 7.24
N MET A 172 -8.21 7.19 7.42
CA MET A 172 -9.13 6.09 7.11
C MET A 172 -10.42 6.16 7.96
N ALA A 173 -10.28 6.39 9.27
CA ALA A 173 -11.44 6.53 10.15
C ALA A 173 -12.28 7.78 9.81
N GLY A 174 -11.64 8.88 9.39
CA GLY A 174 -12.30 10.10 8.94
C GLY A 174 -13.25 9.82 7.78
N LYS A 175 -12.78 9.17 6.71
CA LYS A 175 -13.62 8.78 5.57
C LYS A 175 -14.79 7.86 5.97
N ILE A 176 -14.58 6.94 6.91
CA ILE A 176 -15.69 6.12 7.45
C ILE A 176 -16.70 6.99 8.20
N ASN A 177 -16.23 7.94 9.01
CA ASN A 177 -17.08 8.83 9.79
C ASN A 177 -17.90 9.79 8.90
N GLU A 178 -17.36 10.22 7.76
CA GLU A 178 -18.11 11.03 6.77
C GLU A 178 -19.37 10.31 6.29
N PHE A 179 -19.30 9.01 6.02
CA PHE A 179 -20.47 8.21 5.64
C PHE A 179 -21.44 7.93 6.79
N ILE A 180 -20.91 7.80 8.02
CA ILE A 180 -21.73 7.70 9.22
C ILE A 180 -22.59 8.97 9.36
N ASP A 181 -21.97 10.15 9.19
CA ASP A 181 -22.65 11.44 9.27
C ASP A 181 -23.60 11.67 8.08
N GLY A 182 -23.28 11.08 6.92
CA GLY A 182 -24.14 11.00 5.73
C GLY A 182 -25.36 10.07 5.86
N ASN A 183 -25.55 9.40 7.00
CA ASN A 183 -26.62 8.43 7.26
C ASN A 183 -26.53 7.10 6.48
N ALA A 184 -25.33 6.68 6.07
CA ALA A 184 -25.14 5.32 5.54
C ALA A 184 -25.53 4.29 6.63
N ARG A 185 -26.39 3.33 6.31
CA ARG A 185 -26.86 2.33 7.28
C ARG A 185 -25.84 1.23 7.47
N LYS A 186 -25.16 0.83 6.39
CA LYS A 186 -24.20 -0.26 6.38
C LYS A 186 -22.95 0.07 5.56
N ILE A 187 -21.82 0.15 6.25
CA ILE A 187 -20.52 0.47 5.66
C ILE A 187 -19.63 -0.77 5.79
N LEU A 188 -19.08 -1.26 4.67
CA LEU A 188 -18.01 -2.25 4.68
C LEU A 188 -16.68 -1.52 4.43
N ALA A 189 -15.81 -1.51 5.43
CA ALA A 189 -14.48 -0.92 5.34
C ALA A 189 -13.42 -2.02 5.36
N ILE A 190 -12.68 -2.14 4.27
CA ILE A 190 -11.58 -3.11 4.11
C ILE A 190 -10.26 -2.36 4.25
N VAL A 191 -9.50 -2.73 5.28
CA VAL A 191 -8.22 -2.10 5.63
C VAL A 191 -7.18 -3.17 5.91
N GLY A 192 -5.91 -2.87 5.69
CA GLY A 192 -4.80 -3.75 6.04
C GLY A 192 -4.83 -4.11 7.52
N GLN A 193 -4.47 -5.35 7.85
CA GLN A 193 -4.54 -5.87 9.22
C GLN A 193 -3.75 -5.02 10.24
N GLY A 194 -2.70 -4.31 9.79
CA GLY A 194 -1.94 -3.37 10.60
C GLY A 194 -2.72 -2.13 11.04
N HIS A 195 -3.68 -1.67 10.24
CA HIS A 195 -4.49 -0.48 10.49
C HIS A 195 -5.73 -0.77 11.35
N LEU A 196 -6.18 -2.03 11.39
CA LEU A 196 -7.45 -2.44 11.99
C LEU A 196 -7.70 -1.90 13.40
N ALA A 197 -6.72 -2.03 14.29
CA ALA A 197 -6.85 -1.59 15.68
C ALA A 197 -6.86 -0.06 15.80
N GLY A 198 -6.04 0.62 14.99
CA GLY A 198 -5.93 2.07 15.02
C GLY A 198 -7.14 2.77 14.41
N VAL A 199 -7.71 2.22 13.33
CA VAL A 199 -8.95 2.70 12.72
C VAL A 199 -10.13 2.50 13.67
N LYS A 200 -10.27 1.29 14.25
CA LYS A 200 -11.35 0.99 15.20
C LYS A 200 -11.42 2.00 16.35
N LYS A 201 -10.26 2.38 16.92
CA LYS A 201 -10.18 3.35 18.02
C LYS A 201 -10.66 4.76 17.67
N ARG A 202 -10.74 5.08 16.37
CA ARG A 202 -11.01 6.42 15.84
C ARG A 202 -12.36 6.51 15.11
N ILE A 203 -13.06 5.40 14.94
CA ILE A 203 -14.47 5.41 14.53
C ILE A 203 -15.30 6.03 15.66
N ARG A 204 -16.24 6.89 15.31
CA ARG A 204 -17.07 7.66 16.25
C ARG A 204 -17.83 6.75 17.24
N GLY A 205 -17.80 7.14 18.51
CA GLY A 205 -18.54 6.46 19.59
C GLY A 205 -20.05 6.45 19.35
N GLY A 206 -20.71 5.34 19.69
CA GLY A 206 -22.15 5.12 19.42
C GLY A 206 -22.45 4.34 18.14
N THR A 207 -21.45 4.17 17.25
CA THR A 207 -21.56 3.35 16.04
C THR A 207 -21.41 1.87 16.36
N LYS A 208 -22.21 1.00 15.73
CA LYS A 208 -22.09 -0.45 15.86
C LYS A 208 -20.96 -0.94 14.96
N VAL A 209 -19.80 -1.25 15.54
CA VAL A 209 -18.63 -1.71 14.77
C VAL A 209 -18.44 -3.23 14.92
N LYS A 210 -18.64 -3.97 13.82
CA LYS A 210 -18.28 -5.39 13.72
C LYS A 210 -16.88 -5.52 13.13
N VAL A 211 -15.94 -6.00 13.93
CA VAL A 211 -14.55 -6.18 13.50
C VAL A 211 -14.31 -7.60 13.04
N ARG A 212 -13.72 -7.77 11.86
CA ARG A 212 -13.26 -9.06 11.32
C ARG A 212 -11.77 -8.97 11.04
N LYS A 213 -10.97 -9.86 11.63
CA LYS A 213 -9.52 -9.91 11.40
C LYS A 213 -9.23 -10.62 10.07
N ALA A 214 -8.01 -10.48 9.57
CA ALA A 214 -7.54 -11.26 8.45
C ALA A 214 -7.62 -12.77 8.76
N LYS A 215 -8.16 -13.57 7.83
CA LYS A 215 -8.24 -15.03 7.92
C LYS A 215 -6.89 -15.67 7.75
N SER A 216 -6.07 -15.13 6.85
CA SER A 216 -4.75 -15.65 6.60
C SER A 216 -3.78 -15.27 7.72
N SER A 217 -3.00 -16.26 8.20
CA SER A 217 -1.75 -15.91 8.86
C SER A 217 -0.78 -15.38 7.82
N ALA A 218 0.01 -14.35 8.18
CA ALA A 218 1.01 -13.78 7.29
C ALA A 218 1.89 -14.87 6.64
N VAL A 219 2.25 -15.91 7.40
CA VAL A 219 3.08 -17.05 6.95
C VAL A 219 2.42 -17.86 5.84
N ARG A 220 1.12 -18.18 5.95
CA ARG A 220 0.41 -18.97 4.92
C ARG A 220 0.21 -18.16 3.62
N SER A 221 0.00 -16.85 3.76
CA SER A 221 -0.03 -15.93 2.62
C SER A 221 1.35 -15.87 1.93
N THR A 222 2.43 -15.87 2.72
CA THR A 222 3.83 -15.86 2.24
C THR A 222 4.17 -17.00 1.30
N VAL A 223 3.75 -18.23 1.61
CA VAL A 223 4.05 -19.38 0.74
C VAL A 223 3.37 -19.24 -0.63
N LYS A 224 2.13 -18.72 -0.67
CA LYS A 224 1.35 -18.58 -1.91
C LYS A 224 1.88 -17.46 -2.81
N PHE A 225 2.43 -16.37 -2.26
CA PHE A 225 2.99 -15.29 -3.08
C PHE A 225 4.46 -15.47 -3.45
N PHE A 226 5.18 -16.38 -2.79
CA PHE A 226 6.61 -16.57 -2.98
C PHE A 226 7.04 -16.77 -4.45
N PRO A 227 6.31 -17.55 -5.29
CA PRO A 227 6.68 -17.69 -6.70
C PRO A 227 6.63 -16.37 -7.48
N GLN A 228 5.65 -15.52 -7.17
CA GLN A 228 5.46 -14.25 -7.87
C GLN A 228 6.47 -13.21 -7.41
N LEU A 229 6.82 -13.21 -6.12
CA LEU A 229 7.95 -12.45 -5.60
C LEU A 229 9.26 -12.87 -6.27
N ILE A 230 9.52 -14.18 -6.40
CA ILE A 230 10.71 -14.68 -7.11
C ILE A 230 10.75 -14.17 -8.56
N LYS A 231 9.62 -14.24 -9.29
CA LYS A 231 9.57 -13.72 -10.67
C LYS A 231 9.92 -12.24 -10.74
N SER A 232 9.35 -11.41 -9.86
CA SER A 232 9.67 -9.98 -9.79
C SER A 232 11.15 -9.74 -9.47
N LEU A 233 11.71 -10.52 -8.52
CA LEU A 233 13.12 -10.42 -8.15
C LEU A 233 14.04 -10.90 -9.29
N LEU A 234 13.69 -11.95 -10.02
CA LEU A 234 14.44 -12.42 -11.18
C LEU A 234 14.44 -11.39 -12.30
N ALA A 235 13.29 -10.79 -12.60
CA ALA A 235 13.19 -9.72 -13.59
C ALA A 235 14.04 -8.50 -13.19
N LEU A 236 14.01 -8.09 -11.92
CA LEU A 236 14.90 -7.03 -11.41
C LEU A 236 16.37 -7.43 -11.48
N PHE A 237 16.70 -8.68 -11.17
CA PHE A 237 18.07 -9.17 -11.24
C PHE A 237 18.57 -9.16 -12.69
N SER A 238 17.75 -9.58 -13.65
CA SER A 238 18.09 -9.51 -15.08
C SER A 238 18.33 -8.07 -15.53
N LEU A 239 17.47 -7.12 -15.15
CA LEU A 239 17.66 -5.70 -15.45
C LEU A 239 18.94 -5.15 -14.82
N TYR A 240 19.24 -5.56 -13.58
CA TYR A 240 20.44 -5.19 -12.86
C TYR A 240 21.72 -5.72 -13.55
N ILE A 241 21.72 -6.97 -14.02
CA ILE A 241 22.85 -7.54 -14.78
C ILE A 241 23.04 -6.80 -16.11
N LEU A 242 21.96 -6.56 -16.87
CA LEU A 242 22.03 -5.80 -18.11
C LEU A 242 22.61 -4.41 -17.90
N PHE A 243 22.20 -3.75 -16.81
CA PHE A 243 22.72 -2.44 -16.44
C PHE A 243 24.21 -2.46 -16.09
N ILE A 244 24.66 -3.47 -15.34
CA ILE A 244 26.11 -3.65 -15.06
C ILE A 244 26.89 -3.87 -16.36
N ILE A 245 26.40 -4.73 -17.26
CA ILE A 245 27.05 -4.99 -18.55
C ILE A 245 27.16 -3.69 -19.35
N PHE A 246 26.08 -2.90 -19.39
CA PHE A 246 26.08 -1.61 -20.07
C PHE A 246 27.12 -0.64 -19.48
N VAL A 247 27.11 -0.44 -18.16
CA VAL A 247 28.05 0.48 -17.49
C VAL A 247 29.50 0.05 -17.69
N THR A 248 29.79 -1.24 -17.53
CA THR A 248 31.14 -1.78 -17.73
C THR A 248 31.58 -1.67 -19.19
N SER A 249 30.69 -1.93 -20.15
CA SER A 249 30.99 -1.78 -21.58
C SER A 249 31.29 -0.33 -21.96
N VAL A 250 30.51 0.63 -21.47
CA VAL A 250 30.78 2.07 -21.69
C VAL A 250 32.10 2.48 -21.06
N THR A 251 32.38 2.03 -19.84
CA THR A 251 33.63 2.36 -19.14
C THR A 251 34.87 1.76 -19.83
N LEU A 252 34.74 0.63 -20.52
CA LEU A 252 35.84 0.01 -21.28
C LEU A 252 36.09 0.69 -22.64
N ILE A 253 35.13 1.46 -23.16
CA ILE A 253 35.21 2.17 -24.45
C ILE A 253 35.78 3.59 -24.28
N LEU A 254 35.70 4.16 -23.07
CA LEU A 254 36.21 5.50 -22.70
C LEU A 254 37.62 5.41 -22.12
#